data_AF-A0A1B6GG07-F1
#
_entry.id   AF-A0A1B6GG07-F1
#
_cell.length_a   1.000
_cell.length_b   1.000
_cell.length_c   1.000
_cell.angle_alpha   90.00
_cell.angle_beta   90.00
_cell.angle_gamma   90.00
#
_symmetry.space_group_name_H-M   'P 1'
#
loop_
_entity.id
_entity.type
_entity.pdbx_description
1 polymer ?
#
loop_
_entity_poly.entity_id
_entity_poly.type
_entity_poly.pdbx_seq_one_letter_code
_entity_poly.pdbx_strand_id
1 'polypeptide(L)'
;CSELIQIGLLRLHRKFHCGKVSNDVQWKIVDGRRTVCLRCNKRRISSFIEFHANYMCGKQPITVQCFYCNALLESYMRLLSHMKTKHNKRHKLMDLISILPEADDVSKNATENLTKIVRHFFCESESPIGESDKEQNQLFLLKPEKVDEKYRCFYCEHDFTYICEVLDHMELIHNKQHNTYEVLKEAMKS
;
A
#
# COMPACT_ATOMS: atom_id res chain seq x y z
N CYS A 1 1.68 -21.18 -18.23
CA CYS A 1 2.63 -22.19 -17.73
C CYS A 1 1.88 -23.13 -16.79
N SER A 2 2.49 -24.26 -16.39
CA SER A 2 1.89 -25.31 -15.54
C SER A 2 2.35 -25.27 -14.08
N GLU A 3 2.95 -24.17 -13.61
CA GLU A 3 3.40 -24.04 -12.22
C GLU A 3 2.21 -23.84 -11.27
N LEU A 4 2.23 -24.53 -10.13
CA LEU A 4 1.29 -24.29 -9.03
C LEU A 4 1.65 -23.00 -8.30
N ILE A 5 0.86 -21.95 -8.53
CA ILE A 5 1.12 -20.61 -7.98
C ILE A 5 0.03 -20.29 -6.96
N GLN A 6 0.43 -19.76 -5.81
CA GLN A 6 -0.51 -19.23 -4.83
C GLN A 6 -1.38 -18.14 -5.49
N ILE A 7 -2.70 -18.16 -5.27
CA ILE A 7 -3.65 -17.26 -5.95
C ILE A 7 -3.24 -15.78 -5.84
N GLY A 8 -2.78 -15.32 -4.67
CA GLY A 8 -2.30 -13.94 -4.48
C GLY A 8 -1.01 -13.58 -5.25
N LEU A 9 -0.28 -14.56 -5.77
CA LEU A 9 0.87 -14.36 -6.66
C LEU A 9 0.51 -14.59 -8.13
N LEU A 10 -0.72 -15.02 -8.43
CA LEU A 10 -1.14 -15.36 -9.79
C LEU A 10 -1.17 -14.13 -10.69
N ARG A 11 -1.58 -12.95 -10.19
CA ARG A 11 -1.56 -11.69 -10.94
C ARG A 11 -0.14 -11.34 -11.37
N LEU A 12 0.80 -11.39 -10.43
CA LEU A 12 2.22 -11.11 -10.67
C LEU A 12 2.87 -12.18 -11.55
N HIS A 13 2.50 -13.43 -11.35
CA HIS A 13 2.94 -14.52 -12.21
C HIS A 13 2.44 -14.32 -13.64
N ARG A 14 1.15 -14.00 -13.85
CA ARG A 14 0.63 -13.66 -15.18
C ARG A 14 1.36 -12.46 -15.78
N LYS A 15 1.59 -11.41 -15.00
CA LYS A 15 2.19 -10.14 -15.47
C LYS A 15 3.70 -10.25 -15.75
N PHE A 16 4.46 -10.98 -14.93
CA PHE A 16 5.93 -11.00 -14.99
C PHE A 16 6.54 -12.37 -15.32
N HIS A 17 5.77 -13.47 -15.28
CA HIS A 17 6.27 -14.83 -15.52
C HIS A 17 5.62 -15.55 -16.72
N CYS A 18 4.28 -15.59 -16.82
CA CYS A 18 3.55 -16.21 -17.94
C CYS A 18 3.30 -15.27 -19.13
N GLY A 19 3.21 -13.96 -18.87
CA GLY A 19 3.06 -12.93 -19.88
C GLY A 19 4.42 -12.48 -20.38
N LYS A 20 4.61 -12.52 -21.70
CA LYS A 20 5.75 -11.94 -22.42
C LYS A 20 5.83 -10.43 -22.14
N VAL A 21 6.51 -10.00 -21.08
CA VAL A 21 7.00 -8.63 -21.00
C VAL A 21 8.25 -8.58 -21.87
N SER A 22 8.16 -7.89 -22.99
CA SER A 22 9.28 -7.64 -23.90
C SER A 22 10.45 -7.00 -23.14
N ASN A 23 11.60 -7.68 -23.15
CA ASN A 23 13.03 -7.29 -23.05
C ASN A 23 13.52 -5.94 -22.47
N ASP A 24 12.70 -5.02 -21.99
CA ASP A 24 13.14 -3.74 -21.40
C ASP A 24 13.11 -3.75 -19.86
N VAL A 25 12.84 -4.91 -19.26
CA VAL A 25 12.53 -5.02 -17.83
C VAL A 25 13.80 -5.02 -16.99
N GLN A 26 13.95 -3.97 -16.18
CA GLN A 26 15.05 -3.76 -15.21
C GLN A 26 15.02 -4.74 -14.02
N TRP A 27 14.68 -6.02 -14.24
CA TRP A 27 14.49 -7.01 -13.18
C TRP A 27 15.01 -8.39 -13.58
N LYS A 28 15.66 -9.07 -12.63
CA LYS A 28 16.13 -10.46 -12.76
C LYS A 28 15.48 -11.33 -11.69
N ILE A 29 14.82 -12.41 -12.10
CA ILE A 29 14.25 -13.40 -11.18
C ILE A 29 15.36 -14.35 -10.72
N VAL A 30 15.38 -14.71 -9.44
CA VAL A 30 16.42 -15.61 -8.87
C VAL A 30 15.88 -16.99 -8.56
N ASP A 31 14.72 -17.11 -7.92
CA ASP A 31 14.17 -18.39 -7.43
C ASP A 31 12.63 -18.43 -7.39
N GLY A 32 11.97 -17.67 -8.26
CA GLY A 32 10.51 -17.56 -8.34
C GLY A 32 9.87 -16.72 -7.23
N ARG A 33 10.46 -16.64 -6.03
CA ARG A 33 9.97 -15.83 -4.91
C ARG A 33 10.73 -14.52 -4.72
N ARG A 34 11.97 -14.47 -5.20
CA ARG A 34 12.84 -13.32 -5.09
C ARG A 34 13.24 -12.82 -6.48
N THR A 35 13.29 -11.51 -6.58
CA THR A 35 13.75 -10.77 -7.76
C THR A 35 14.82 -9.77 -7.38
N VAL A 36 15.60 -9.35 -8.35
CA VAL A 36 16.65 -8.34 -8.23
C VAL A 36 16.30 -7.22 -9.19
N CYS A 37 16.19 -6.00 -8.68
CA CYS A 37 16.08 -4.83 -9.54
C CYS A 37 17.45 -4.55 -10.17
N LEU A 38 17.56 -4.60 -11.48
CA LEU A 38 18.80 -4.32 -12.22
C LEU A 38 19.19 -2.84 -12.20
N ARG A 39 18.24 -1.92 -11.96
CA ARG A 39 18.52 -0.47 -11.83
C ARG A 39 19.26 -0.13 -10.54
N CYS A 40 18.90 -0.75 -9.42
CA CYS A 40 19.51 -0.45 -8.11
C CYS A 40 20.25 -1.63 -7.46
N ASN A 41 20.32 -2.77 -8.15
CA ASN A 41 20.87 -4.05 -7.71
C ASN A 41 20.31 -4.58 -6.38
N LYS A 42 19.11 -4.15 -5.96
CA LYS A 42 18.48 -4.59 -4.71
C LYS A 42 17.62 -5.82 -4.91
N ARG A 43 17.80 -6.82 -4.04
CA ARG A 43 16.95 -8.01 -3.95
C ARG A 43 15.62 -7.69 -3.25
N ARG A 44 14.51 -8.17 -3.79
CA ARG A 44 13.13 -7.96 -3.33
C ARG A 44 12.33 -9.26 -3.42
N ILE A 45 11.23 -9.30 -2.67
CA ILE A 45 10.21 -10.35 -2.84
C ILE A 45 9.44 -10.01 -4.12
N SER A 46 9.07 -11.02 -4.92
CA SER A 46 8.38 -10.82 -6.20
C SER A 46 7.10 -9.98 -6.08
N SER A 47 6.40 -10.07 -4.95
CA SER A 47 5.20 -9.25 -4.69
C SER A 47 5.45 -7.76 -4.53
N PHE A 48 6.69 -7.34 -4.35
CA PHE A 48 7.06 -5.93 -4.16
C PHE A 48 7.58 -5.29 -5.45
N ILE A 49 7.61 -6.01 -6.58
CA ILE A 49 8.16 -5.48 -7.85
C ILE A 49 7.41 -4.21 -8.26
N GLU A 50 6.08 -4.26 -8.28
CA GLU A 50 5.23 -3.14 -8.69
C GLU A 50 5.43 -1.93 -7.76
N PHE A 51 5.38 -2.15 -6.44
CA PHE A 51 5.63 -1.08 -5.48
C PHE A 51 7.04 -0.48 -5.61
N HIS A 52 8.05 -1.33 -5.78
CA HIS A 52 9.43 -0.87 -5.90
C HIS A 52 9.66 -0.05 -7.18
N ALA A 53 9.13 -0.50 -8.31
CA ALA A 53 9.26 0.18 -9.58
C ALA A 53 8.58 1.57 -9.54
N ASN A 54 7.38 1.62 -8.96
CA ASN A 54 6.56 2.82 -9.00
C ASN A 54 6.90 3.85 -7.91
N TYR A 55 7.46 3.40 -6.77
CA TYR A 55 7.56 4.26 -5.57
C TYR A 55 8.91 4.23 -4.84
N MET A 56 9.88 3.43 -5.28
CA MET A 56 11.17 3.31 -4.57
C MET A 56 12.40 3.48 -5.47
N CYS A 57 12.41 2.86 -6.64
CA CYS A 57 13.63 2.74 -7.44
C CYS A 57 13.92 4.02 -8.21
N GLY A 58 14.82 4.87 -7.70
CA GLY A 58 15.11 6.16 -8.33
C GLY A 58 13.91 7.09 -8.34
N LYS A 59 12.97 6.88 -7.42
CA LYS A 59 11.74 7.66 -7.26
C LYS A 59 11.85 8.59 -6.06
N GLN A 60 11.23 9.76 -6.16
CA GLN A 60 11.12 10.70 -5.07
C GLN A 60 10.17 10.15 -4.00
N PRO A 61 10.50 10.31 -2.70
CA PRO A 61 9.62 9.85 -1.63
C PRO A 61 8.34 10.68 -1.61
N ILE A 62 7.21 9.99 -1.42
CA ILE A 62 5.91 10.62 -1.20
C ILE A 62 5.65 10.60 0.31
N THR A 63 5.31 11.76 0.86
CA THR A 63 4.79 11.86 2.23
C THR A 63 3.32 11.48 2.23
N VAL A 64 2.95 10.55 3.10
CA VAL A 64 1.59 9.97 3.12
C VAL A 64 0.98 10.17 4.50
N GLN A 65 -0.26 10.64 4.53
CA GLN A 65 -1.05 10.72 5.75
C GLN A 65 -1.38 9.32 6.28
N CYS A 66 -1.53 9.15 7.59
CA CYS A 66 -2.13 7.93 8.13
C CYS A 66 -3.60 7.81 7.70
N PHE A 67 -4.09 6.60 7.44
CA PHE A 67 -5.51 6.38 7.14
C PHE A 67 -6.45 6.71 8.30
N TYR A 68 -5.91 6.76 9.52
CA TYR A 68 -6.67 6.79 10.77
C TYR A 68 -6.38 8.03 11.62
N CYS A 69 -5.44 8.89 11.20
CA CYS A 69 -5.16 10.14 11.89
C CYS A 69 -4.42 11.15 10.99
N ASN A 70 -4.26 12.38 11.48
CA ASN A 70 -3.62 13.48 10.75
C ASN A 70 -2.08 13.39 10.67
N ALA A 71 -1.47 12.29 11.10
CA ALA A 71 -0.02 12.13 11.04
C ALA A 71 0.47 12.01 9.58
N LEU A 72 1.44 12.83 9.21
CA LEU A 72 2.14 12.77 7.91
C LEU A 72 3.47 12.03 8.07
N LEU A 73 3.71 11.03 7.23
CA LEU A 73 4.90 10.18 7.30
C LEU A 73 5.63 10.15 5.95
N GLU A 74 6.91 10.51 5.96
CA GLU A 74 7.79 10.59 4.77
C GLU A 74 8.29 9.23 4.28
N SER A 75 8.03 8.16 5.04
CA SER A 75 8.50 6.81 4.74
C SER A 75 7.35 5.83 4.89
N TYR A 76 7.15 5.02 3.85
CA TYR A 76 6.14 3.97 3.87
C TYR A 76 6.33 2.98 5.04
N MET A 77 7.57 2.67 5.43
CA MET A 77 7.83 1.79 6.57
C MET A 77 7.46 2.46 7.90
N ARG A 78 7.70 3.77 8.04
CA ARG A 78 7.25 4.54 9.21
C ARG A 78 5.74 4.64 9.26
N LEU A 79 5.08 4.81 8.11
CA LEU A 79 3.62 4.79 7.98
C LEU A 79 3.03 3.46 8.44
N LEU A 80 3.51 2.32 7.92
CA LEU A 80 3.04 0.99 8.33
C LEU A 80 3.27 0.73 9.83
N SER A 81 4.44 1.12 10.34
CA SER A 81 4.77 1.01 11.77
C SER A 81 3.85 1.87 12.63
N HIS A 82 3.56 3.10 12.18
CA HIS A 82 2.63 4.01 12.85
C HIS A 82 1.23 3.41 12.91
N MET A 83 0.68 2.92 11.79
CA MET A 83 -0.64 2.28 11.76
C MET A 83 -0.73 1.08 12.70
N LYS A 84 0.32 0.25 12.72
CA LYS A 84 0.38 -0.91 13.62
C LYS A 84 0.46 -0.52 15.10
N THR A 85 1.25 0.48 15.44
CA THR A 85 1.56 0.81 16.86
C THR A 85 0.57 1.77 17.49
N LYS A 86 0.00 2.69 16.70
CA LYS A 86 -0.93 3.72 17.18
C LYS A 86 -2.39 3.34 17.00
N HIS A 87 -2.70 2.61 15.94
CA HIS A 87 -4.08 2.26 15.58
C HIS A 87 -4.37 0.76 15.70
N ASN A 88 -3.34 -0.06 15.99
CA ASN A 88 -3.44 -1.52 15.97
C ASN A 88 -3.91 -2.08 14.61
N LYS A 89 -3.71 -1.33 13.51
CA LYS A 89 -4.12 -1.68 12.15
C LYS A 89 -2.92 -2.21 11.35
N ARG A 90 -3.08 -3.37 10.70
CA ARG A 90 -2.01 -4.01 9.92
C ARG A 90 -2.21 -3.77 8.43
N HIS A 91 -1.25 -3.11 7.80
CA HIS A 91 -1.23 -2.88 6.36
C HIS A 91 0.02 -3.47 5.69
N LYS A 92 -0.11 -3.74 4.39
CA LYS A 92 1.00 -4.05 3.48
C LYS A 92 1.27 -2.84 2.58
N LEU A 93 2.49 -2.74 2.05
CA LEU A 93 2.80 -1.70 1.05
C LEU A 93 1.88 -1.76 -0.16
N MET A 94 1.44 -2.96 -0.55
CA MET A 94 0.52 -3.16 -1.67
C MET A 94 -0.84 -2.52 -1.44
N ASP A 95 -1.27 -2.32 -0.17
CA ASP A 95 -2.50 -1.60 0.16
C ASP A 95 -2.43 -0.13 -0.27
N LEU A 96 -1.24 0.41 -0.51
CA LEU A 96 -1.06 1.81 -0.92
C LEU A 96 -1.16 2.00 -2.44
N ILE A 97 -0.97 0.95 -3.26
CA ILE A 97 -0.79 1.11 -4.71
C ILE A 97 -2.01 1.73 -5.39
N SER A 98 -3.22 1.36 -4.96
CA SER A 98 -4.46 1.83 -5.58
C SER A 98 -4.82 3.28 -5.24
N ILE A 99 -4.10 3.92 -4.31
CA ILE A 99 -4.40 5.26 -3.79
C ILE A 99 -3.24 6.24 -3.90
N LEU A 100 -2.01 5.74 -4.08
CA LEU A 100 -0.85 6.61 -4.28
C LEU A 100 -0.84 7.12 -5.73
N PRO A 101 -0.59 8.41 -5.95
CA PRO A 101 -0.26 8.91 -7.27
C PRO A 101 1.12 8.40 -7.67
N GLU A 102 1.39 8.25 -8.96
CA GLU A 102 2.70 7.83 -9.45
C GLU A 102 3.82 8.73 -8.90
N ALA A 103 4.91 8.10 -8.43
CA ALA A 103 6.06 8.84 -7.92
C ALA A 103 6.92 9.36 -9.08
N ASP A 104 7.40 10.58 -8.92
CA ASP A 104 8.31 11.19 -9.87
C ASP A 104 9.68 10.53 -9.77
N ASP A 105 10.41 10.48 -10.87
CA ASP A 105 11.83 10.13 -10.81
C ASP A 105 12.62 11.23 -10.08
N VAL A 106 13.67 10.83 -9.37
CA VAL A 106 14.58 11.77 -8.73
C VAL A 106 15.32 12.54 -9.83
N SER A 107 15.15 13.86 -9.86
CA SER A 107 15.92 14.74 -10.74
C SER A 107 17.35 14.89 -10.22
N LYS A 108 18.29 15.09 -11.13
CA LYS A 108 19.67 15.49 -10.80
C LYS A 108 19.71 16.89 -10.17
N ASN A 109 18.72 17.73 -10.49
CA ASN A 109 18.59 19.05 -9.92
C ASN A 109 17.76 18.99 -8.64
N ALA A 110 18.39 19.31 -7.50
CA ALA A 110 17.75 19.21 -6.19
C ALA A 110 16.52 20.11 -6.03
N THR A 111 16.47 21.25 -6.74
CA THR A 111 15.36 22.21 -6.65
C THR A 111 14.08 21.73 -7.34
N GLU A 112 14.17 20.69 -8.18
CA GLU A 112 13.03 20.07 -8.87
C GLU A 112 12.43 18.89 -8.09
N ASN A 113 13.09 18.48 -7.00
CA ASN A 113 12.65 17.35 -6.17
C ASN A 113 11.61 17.79 -5.13
N LEU A 114 10.39 18.10 -5.60
CA LEU A 114 9.28 18.49 -4.75
C LEU A 114 8.61 17.28 -4.11
N THR A 115 8.59 17.24 -2.78
CA THR A 115 7.89 16.18 -2.03
C THR A 115 6.39 16.26 -2.25
N LYS A 116 5.83 15.25 -2.92
CA LYS A 116 4.38 15.04 -2.99
C LYS A 116 3.82 14.68 -1.61
N ILE A 117 2.68 15.26 -1.25
CA ILE A 117 1.94 14.94 -0.03
C ILE A 117 0.60 14.34 -0.42
N VAL A 118 0.31 13.12 0.05
CA VAL A 118 -0.98 12.46 -0.11
C VAL A 118 -1.75 12.56 1.20
N ARG A 119 -2.90 13.22 1.14
CA ARG A 119 -3.87 13.31 2.25
C ARG A 119 -5.08 12.42 1.98
N HIS A 120 -5.67 11.91 3.04
CA HIS A 120 -6.79 10.98 3.00
C HIS A 120 -8.04 11.63 3.59
N PHE A 121 -9.14 11.56 2.86
CA PHE A 121 -10.42 12.22 3.21
C PHE A 121 -11.03 11.73 4.53
N PHE A 122 -10.68 10.53 4.99
CA PHE A 122 -11.25 9.93 6.21
C PHE A 122 -10.81 10.60 7.52
N CYS A 123 -9.90 11.56 7.45
CA CYS A 123 -9.34 12.21 8.63
C CYS A 123 -9.68 13.70 8.74
N GLU A 124 -10.63 14.19 7.93
CA GLU A 124 -11.21 15.52 8.08
C GLU A 124 -12.19 15.54 9.27
N SER A 125 -11.67 15.32 10.49
CA SER A 125 -12.28 15.98 11.64
C SER A 125 -11.92 17.45 11.50
N GLU A 126 -12.89 18.30 11.14
CA GLU A 126 -12.78 19.75 11.24
C GLU A 126 -12.38 20.11 12.67
N SER A 127 -11.08 20.26 12.92
CA SER A 127 -10.59 20.97 14.08
C SER A 127 -10.38 22.40 13.62
N PRO A 128 -11.12 23.38 14.15
CA PRO A 128 -10.94 24.76 13.76
C PRO A 128 -9.50 25.18 14.11
N ILE A 129 -8.88 25.89 13.18
CA ILE A 129 -7.55 26.48 13.31
C ILE A 129 -7.56 27.38 14.53
N GLY A 130 -6.91 26.93 15.60
CA GLY A 130 -6.70 27.65 16.84
C GLY A 130 -5.40 27.15 17.46
N GLU A 131 -4.44 28.07 17.56
CA GLU A 131 -3.09 27.83 18.03
C GLU A 131 -3.00 27.30 19.47
N SER A 132 -1.83 26.73 19.74
CA SER A 132 -1.23 26.40 21.03
C SER A 132 -1.45 24.99 21.62
N ASP A 133 -0.28 24.38 21.84
CA ASP A 133 0.12 23.44 22.89
C ASP A 133 -0.88 22.49 23.53
N LYS A 134 -0.52 21.19 23.45
CA LYS A 134 -0.65 20.16 24.49
C LYS A 134 -2.07 19.91 25.03
N GLU A 135 -2.51 18.65 24.98
CA GLU A 135 -3.65 18.10 25.76
C GLU A 135 -5.04 17.96 25.10
N GLN A 136 -5.16 17.70 23.79
CA GLN A 136 -6.41 17.15 23.25
C GLN A 136 -6.24 15.87 22.42
N ASN A 137 -5.54 14.89 22.99
CA ASN A 137 -5.44 13.55 22.40
C ASN A 137 -5.71 12.44 23.44
N GLN A 138 -6.74 12.64 24.29
CA GLN A 138 -7.15 11.66 25.30
C GLN A 138 -8.48 10.92 25.00
N LEU A 139 -9.21 11.23 23.93
CA LEU A 139 -10.53 10.62 23.70
C LEU A 139 -10.57 9.39 22.77
N PHE A 140 -9.43 8.77 22.43
CA PHE A 140 -9.39 7.49 21.69
C PHE A 140 -8.43 6.46 22.34
N LEU A 141 -8.29 6.49 23.68
CA LEU A 141 -7.46 5.54 24.43
C LEU A 141 -8.23 4.31 24.96
N LEU A 142 -9.27 3.88 24.26
CA LEU A 142 -9.70 2.49 24.36
C LEU A 142 -8.85 1.70 23.36
N LYS A 143 -7.77 1.07 23.83
CA LYS A 143 -7.11 0.01 23.06
C LYS A 143 -8.19 -1.04 22.79
N PRO A 144 -8.65 -1.24 21.54
CA PRO A 144 -9.52 -2.37 21.27
C PRO A 144 -8.71 -3.62 21.58
N GLU A 145 -9.37 -4.63 22.15
CA GLU A 145 -8.87 -6.00 22.14
C GLU A 145 -8.39 -6.35 20.73
N LYS A 146 -7.45 -7.30 20.62
CA LYS A 146 -6.92 -7.75 19.33
C LYS A 146 -8.03 -8.40 18.51
N VAL A 147 -8.84 -7.59 17.85
CA VAL A 147 -9.74 -8.04 16.80
C VAL A 147 -8.81 -8.33 15.63
N ASP A 148 -8.74 -9.60 15.23
CA ASP A 148 -8.21 -9.96 13.91
C ASP A 148 -9.20 -9.39 12.88
N GLU A 149 -9.02 -8.10 12.59
CA GLU A 149 -9.83 -7.38 11.62
C GLU A 149 -9.62 -8.02 10.26
N LYS A 150 -10.74 -8.43 9.66
CA LYS A 150 -10.76 -9.02 8.33
C LYS A 150 -11.44 -8.07 7.37
N TYR A 151 -10.99 -8.10 6.13
CA TYR A 151 -11.58 -7.37 5.02
C TYR A 151 -12.40 -8.35 4.19
N ARG A 152 -13.70 -8.08 4.04
CA ARG A 152 -14.63 -8.94 3.32
C ARG A 152 -14.77 -8.53 1.85
N CYS A 153 -14.90 -9.50 0.95
CA CYS A 153 -15.25 -9.23 -0.44
C CYS A 153 -16.65 -8.62 -0.55
N PHE A 154 -16.85 -7.64 -1.43
CA PHE A 154 -18.16 -7.00 -1.65
C PHE A 154 -19.16 -7.89 -2.39
N TYR A 155 -18.67 -8.95 -3.04
CA TYR A 155 -19.44 -9.79 -3.95
C TYR A 155 -19.57 -11.24 -3.47
N CYS A 156 -18.84 -11.62 -2.43
CA CYS A 156 -18.96 -12.93 -1.80
C CYS A 156 -18.54 -12.85 -0.32
N GLU A 157 -18.88 -13.88 0.45
CA GLU A 157 -18.63 -13.91 1.90
C GLU A 157 -17.19 -14.28 2.30
N HIS A 158 -16.23 -14.17 1.37
CA HIS A 158 -14.83 -14.47 1.66
C HIS A 158 -14.15 -13.31 2.40
N ASP A 159 -13.46 -13.67 3.49
CA ASP A 159 -12.72 -12.75 4.34
C ASP A 159 -11.20 -12.86 4.09
N PHE A 160 -10.51 -11.73 4.17
CA PHE A 160 -9.07 -11.58 3.93
C PHE A 160 -8.39 -10.84 5.07
N THR A 161 -7.11 -11.09 5.29
CA THR A 161 -6.33 -10.43 6.34
C THR A 161 -5.82 -9.05 5.90
N TYR A 162 -5.68 -8.83 4.59
CA TYR A 162 -5.11 -7.58 4.05
C TYR A 162 -5.96 -7.02 2.90
N ILE A 163 -5.95 -5.69 2.76
CA ILE A 163 -6.74 -4.99 1.74
C ILE A 163 -6.30 -5.38 0.32
N CYS A 164 -5.00 -5.46 0.06
CA CYS A 164 -4.50 -5.87 -1.25
C CYS A 164 -4.99 -7.26 -1.66
N GLU A 165 -5.21 -8.17 -0.71
CA GLU A 165 -5.68 -9.54 -1.00
C GLU A 165 -7.16 -9.54 -1.41
N VAL A 166 -8.00 -8.75 -0.73
CA VAL A 166 -9.41 -8.62 -1.14
C VAL A 166 -9.52 -7.89 -2.48
N LEU A 167 -8.69 -6.87 -2.73
CA LEU A 167 -8.65 -6.17 -4.03
C LEU A 167 -8.23 -7.10 -5.17
N ASP A 168 -7.14 -7.85 -4.99
CA ASP A 168 -6.70 -8.86 -5.97
C ASP A 168 -7.80 -9.92 -6.19
N HIS A 169 -8.51 -10.33 -5.15
CA HIS A 169 -9.62 -11.28 -5.26
C HIS A 169 -10.81 -10.70 -6.06
N MET A 170 -11.24 -9.46 -5.76
CA MET A 170 -12.32 -8.78 -6.48
C MET A 170 -11.98 -8.64 -7.98
N GLU A 171 -10.74 -8.28 -8.30
CA GLU A 171 -10.28 -8.18 -9.67
C GLU A 171 -10.25 -9.55 -10.36
N LEU A 172 -9.68 -10.58 -9.72
CA LEU A 172 -9.45 -11.88 -10.37
C LEU A 172 -10.70 -12.76 -10.47
N ILE A 173 -11.57 -12.75 -9.46
CA ILE A 173 -12.73 -13.65 -9.36
C ILE A 173 -14.00 -12.97 -9.86
N HIS A 174 -14.17 -11.69 -9.54
CA HIS A 174 -15.38 -10.95 -9.88
C HIS A 174 -15.20 -10.02 -11.08
N ASN A 175 -13.96 -9.84 -11.58
CA ASN A 175 -13.64 -8.90 -12.66
C ASN A 175 -14.11 -7.47 -12.32
N LYS A 176 -13.97 -7.09 -11.05
CA LYS A 176 -14.35 -5.76 -10.51
C LYS A 176 -13.13 -5.13 -9.86
N GLN A 177 -12.74 -3.97 -10.37
CA GLN A 177 -11.66 -3.18 -9.79
C GLN A 177 -12.18 -2.25 -8.71
N HIS A 178 -11.49 -2.25 -7.58
CA HIS A 178 -11.75 -1.40 -6.43
C HIS A 178 -10.45 -0.78 -5.94
N ASN A 179 -10.57 0.21 -5.05
CA ASN A 179 -9.42 0.81 -4.39
C ASN A 179 -9.46 0.64 -2.87
N THR A 180 -8.35 0.97 -2.21
CA THR A 180 -8.17 0.80 -0.77
C THR A 180 -9.15 1.65 0.04
N TYR A 181 -9.54 2.82 -0.45
CA TYR A 181 -10.50 3.68 0.26
C TYR A 181 -11.89 3.07 0.31
N GLU A 182 -12.33 2.38 -0.74
CA GLU A 182 -13.63 1.70 -0.76
C GLU A 182 -13.66 0.56 0.28
N VAL A 183 -12.59 -0.23 0.37
CA VAL A 183 -12.48 -1.32 1.35
C VAL A 183 -12.40 -0.78 2.78
N LEU A 184 -11.61 0.28 3.01
CA LEU A 184 -11.54 0.94 4.32
C LEU A 184 -12.89 1.52 4.74
N LYS A 185 -13.58 2.21 3.82
CA LYS A 185 -14.90 2.79 4.09
C LYS A 185 -15.91 1.74 4.48
N GLU A 186 -15.87 0.56 3.85
CA GLU A 186 -16.78 -0.53 4.20
C GLU A 186 -16.42 -1.18 5.54
N ALA A 187 -15.13 -1.41 5.79
CA ALA A 187 -14.65 -1.96 7.06
C ALA A 187 -14.97 -1.05 8.26
N MET A 188 -15.00 0.27 8.07
CA MET A 188 -15.33 1.25 9.11
C MET A 188 -16.83 1.34 9.44
N LYS A 189 -17.72 0.77 8.61
CA LYS A 189 -19.17 0.73 8.89
C LYS A 189 -19.60 -0.47 9.73
N SER A 190 -18.75 -1.51 9.77
CA SER A 190 -19.02 -2.79 10.44
C SER A 190 -18.60 -2.75 11.90
#